data_AF-A0A1G7JWU5-F1
#
_entry.id   AF-A0A1G7JWU5-F1
#
_cell.length_a   1.000
_cell.length_b   1.000
_cell.length_c   1.000
_cell.angle_alpha   90.00
_cell.angle_beta   90.00
_cell.angle_gamma   90.00
#
_symmetry.space_group_name_H-M   'P 1'
#
loop_
_entity.id
_entity.type
_entity.pdbx_description
1 polymer ?
#
loop_
_entity_poly.entity_id
_entity_poly.type
_entity_poly.pdbx_seq_one_letter_code
_entity_poly.pdbx_strand_id
1 'polypeptide(L)'
;MPVSRYKVRKLRKSRKAVKKIHLAGTKRKRITQRSGHRKNRLSRSKGKLGRHVIAEEQKSARLDKSTGTETLQRRMLSQNEGGFGTEQIAAENMVSEGRNNETDEQETRNDNEMAPVMHFEESEISAIFEEGFRQGYFEGGEGKVSRYIPRYVMLPEMSVDDVISTGVRALSSYFYPLMSPAYVFEEINDALNNRTPLSVIRLGDGEVLTLAHETIISLEQAKNWGKFLPYAGVHLPDHSARESLAESIRYADIIGIPESRHPSYQGLLFPVFNYYGMDYRNMKLTTSTVNYALNEEAWLSKLLTQRRIILIGNQAPELARWFQIQGYEIVDVIAPVQGAGDVERIMEQVAQLDFDIALVAAGIAAVVICTRIAREKGKVALDMGHLADMFVKGEAPLL
;
A
#
# COMPACT_ATOMS: atom_id res chain seq x y z
N MET A 1 -9.72 -43.88 -51.53
CA MET A 1 -10.77 -44.93 -51.61
C MET A 1 -10.20 -46.12 -52.36
N PRO A 2 -10.77 -47.35 -52.29
CA PRO A 2 -11.85 -47.87 -51.41
C PRO A 2 -11.29 -48.54 -50.13
N VAL A 3 -11.92 -48.61 -48.96
CA VAL A 3 -13.27 -49.06 -48.50
C VAL A 3 -13.42 -50.60 -48.36
N SER A 4 -13.40 -51.08 -47.11
CA SER A 4 -14.00 -52.35 -46.64
C SER A 4 -14.29 -52.23 -45.13
N ARG A 5 -15.52 -51.87 -44.73
CA ARG A 5 -16.67 -52.76 -44.38
C ARG A 5 -16.60 -53.45 -43.00
N TYR A 6 -17.14 -52.74 -41.99
CA TYR A 6 -18.11 -53.20 -40.98
C TYR A 6 -18.01 -54.63 -40.38
N LYS A 7 -17.97 -54.68 -39.04
CA LYS A 7 -18.96 -55.47 -38.29
C LYS A 7 -19.24 -54.94 -36.88
N VAL A 8 -20.53 -54.76 -36.57
CA VAL A 8 -21.03 -54.35 -35.24
C VAL A 8 -21.31 -55.61 -34.40
N ARG A 9 -21.11 -55.55 -33.08
CA ARG A 9 -21.78 -56.49 -32.15
C ARG A 9 -22.30 -55.75 -30.91
N LYS A 10 -23.52 -56.10 -30.50
CA LYS A 10 -24.33 -55.44 -29.45
C LYS A 10 -24.46 -56.34 -28.21
N LEU A 11 -24.69 -55.70 -27.06
CA LEU A 11 -25.46 -56.18 -25.89
C LEU A 11 -25.00 -57.43 -25.12
N ARG A 12 -24.81 -57.25 -23.80
CA ARG A 12 -25.70 -57.90 -22.80
C ARG A 12 -25.75 -57.13 -21.47
N LYS A 13 -26.81 -57.35 -20.67
CA LYS A 13 -27.06 -56.73 -19.35
C LYS A 13 -27.34 -57.82 -18.29
N SER A 14 -26.76 -57.67 -17.10
CA SER A 14 -27.10 -58.36 -15.83
C SER A 14 -26.33 -57.65 -14.70
N ARG A 15 -26.86 -57.07 -13.61
CA ARG A 15 -28.15 -57.07 -12.89
C ARG A 15 -28.34 -58.20 -11.85
N LYS A 16 -28.39 -57.80 -10.55
CA LYS A 16 -28.57 -58.58 -9.29
C LYS A 16 -27.30 -59.34 -8.82
N ALA A 17 -27.04 -59.60 -7.53
CA ALA A 17 -27.87 -59.40 -6.32
C ALA A 17 -27.10 -59.02 -5.02
N VAL A 18 -27.75 -58.16 -4.22
CA VAL A 18 -27.88 -58.10 -2.74
C VAL A 18 -27.20 -59.16 -1.85
N LYS A 19 -26.58 -58.72 -0.74
CA LYS A 19 -26.61 -59.39 0.58
C LYS A 19 -26.55 -58.38 1.75
N LYS A 20 -27.08 -58.71 2.93
CA LYS A 20 -27.38 -57.77 4.04
C LYS A 20 -27.12 -58.39 5.44
N ILE A 21 -26.44 -57.66 6.33
CA ILE A 21 -26.02 -57.97 7.73
C ILE A 21 -25.81 -56.60 8.44
N HIS A 22 -26.27 -56.19 9.64
CA HIS A 22 -27.16 -56.72 10.70
C HIS A 22 -26.53 -57.82 11.59
N LEU A 23 -26.21 -57.66 12.89
CA LEU A 23 -26.59 -56.74 14.02
C LEU A 23 -25.32 -56.29 14.84
N ALA A 24 -25.37 -55.61 16.01
CA ALA A 24 -26.02 -54.34 16.43
C ALA A 24 -25.76 -54.01 17.94
N GLY A 25 -25.66 -52.73 18.34
CA GLY A 25 -25.75 -52.23 19.75
C GLY A 25 -24.41 -51.97 20.50
N THR A 26 -24.34 -51.27 21.66
CA THR A 26 -25.41 -50.55 22.41
C THR A 26 -24.90 -49.50 23.45
N LYS A 27 -25.65 -48.38 23.62
CA LYS A 27 -25.90 -47.56 24.87
C LYS A 27 -24.77 -46.90 25.73
N ARG A 28 -24.76 -45.55 25.69
CA ARG A 28 -24.97 -44.54 26.78
C ARG A 28 -24.30 -44.63 28.19
N LYS A 29 -23.53 -43.59 28.57
CA LYS A 29 -23.62 -42.64 29.74
C LYS A 29 -22.25 -41.90 29.89
N ARG A 30 -22.03 -40.60 30.17
CA ARG A 30 -22.72 -39.39 30.72
C ARG A 30 -22.43 -39.07 32.21
N ILE A 31 -21.99 -37.82 32.49
CA ILE A 31 -21.77 -37.12 33.79
C ILE A 31 -20.52 -37.65 34.56
N THR A 32 -19.53 -36.87 35.03
CA THR A 32 -19.56 -35.74 35.99
C THR A 32 -18.36 -34.76 35.89
N GLN A 33 -18.55 -33.52 36.37
CA GLN A 33 -17.47 -32.61 36.82
C GLN A 33 -17.07 -32.92 38.26
N ARG A 34 -15.84 -32.57 38.68
CA ARG A 34 -15.60 -31.92 39.99
C ARG A 34 -14.25 -31.22 40.10
N SER A 35 -14.16 -30.29 41.04
CA SER A 35 -13.01 -29.42 41.34
C SER A 35 -12.04 -30.05 42.35
N GLY A 36 -10.81 -29.53 42.43
CA GLY A 36 -9.78 -30.04 43.36
C GLY A 36 -8.57 -29.13 43.52
N HIS A 37 -8.69 -28.08 44.32
CA HIS A 37 -7.56 -27.24 44.74
C HIS A 37 -6.64 -28.03 45.70
N ARG A 38 -5.33 -28.10 45.47
CA ARG A 38 -4.37 -28.46 46.53
C ARG A 38 -3.01 -27.80 46.34
N LYS A 39 -2.64 -26.95 47.30
CA LYS A 39 -1.28 -26.42 47.46
C LYS A 39 -0.38 -27.53 47.98
N ASN A 40 0.90 -27.50 47.63
CA ASN A 40 1.96 -28.03 48.48
C ASN A 40 3.20 -27.13 48.40
N ARG A 41 3.98 -27.10 49.48
CA ARG A 41 5.14 -26.23 49.73
C ARG A 41 6.16 -27.07 50.52
N LEU A 42 7.44 -26.65 50.54
CA LEU A 42 8.59 -27.32 51.18
C LEU A 42 9.23 -28.40 50.28
N SER A 43 10.56 -28.59 50.25
CA SER A 43 11.64 -27.76 50.82
C SER A 43 13.04 -28.07 50.28
N ARG A 44 13.90 -27.04 50.27
CA ARG A 44 15.36 -27.04 50.56
C ARG A 44 16.21 -28.24 50.11
N SER A 45 17.17 -27.96 49.22
CA SER A 45 18.53 -28.52 49.27
C SER A 45 19.57 -27.37 49.36
N LYS A 46 20.86 -27.70 49.57
CA LYS A 46 21.97 -26.73 49.78
C LYS A 46 23.14 -27.02 48.83
N GLY A 47 23.95 -25.98 48.53
CA GLY A 47 25.23 -26.05 47.79
C GLY A 47 25.26 -24.96 46.72
N LYS A 48 25.96 -23.83 46.83
CA LYS A 48 27.33 -23.55 47.32
C LYS A 48 28.42 -24.16 46.42
N LEU A 49 28.67 -23.51 45.27
CA LEU A 49 29.99 -23.41 44.60
C LEU A 49 29.99 -22.18 43.66
N GLY A 50 31.15 -21.78 43.11
CA GLY A 50 31.20 -20.91 41.93
C GLY A 50 31.10 -19.39 42.13
N ARG A 51 31.97 -18.77 42.94
CA ARG A 51 32.30 -17.33 42.80
C ARG A 51 33.41 -17.14 41.77
N HIS A 52 33.09 -17.19 40.48
CA HIS A 52 33.90 -16.71 39.34
C HIS A 52 32.95 -16.49 38.15
N VAL A 53 33.43 -15.86 37.06
CA VAL A 53 32.63 -15.50 35.86
C VAL A 53 31.52 -14.44 36.11
N ILE A 54 31.86 -13.38 36.84
CA ILE A 54 31.25 -12.04 36.66
C ILE A 54 32.39 -11.01 36.77
N ALA A 55 33.19 -10.89 35.71
CA ALA A 55 34.36 -9.99 35.67
C ALA A 55 34.80 -9.55 34.26
N GLU A 56 34.54 -10.36 33.22
CA GLU A 56 35.11 -10.12 31.88
C GLU A 56 34.12 -9.50 30.87
N GLU A 57 32.82 -9.83 30.96
CA GLU A 57 31.79 -9.25 30.08
C GLU A 57 31.61 -7.72 30.22
N GLN A 58 32.12 -7.11 31.31
CA GLN A 58 32.10 -5.65 31.48
C GLN A 58 33.33 -4.93 30.90
N LYS A 59 34.29 -5.64 30.29
CA LYS A 59 35.42 -5.03 29.56
C LYS A 59 35.24 -4.98 28.04
N SER A 60 34.55 -5.94 27.44
CA SER A 60 34.23 -5.93 26.00
C SER A 60 33.25 -4.81 25.63
N ALA A 61 32.23 -4.55 26.46
CA ALA A 61 31.18 -3.55 26.23
C ALA A 61 31.62 -2.06 26.33
N ARG A 62 32.93 -1.77 26.30
CA ARG A 62 33.50 -0.41 26.43
C ARG A 62 34.44 0.03 25.30
N LEU A 63 34.65 -0.79 24.27
CA LEU A 63 35.60 -0.49 23.19
C LEU A 63 34.99 -0.28 21.79
N ASP A 64 33.66 -0.38 21.65
CA ASP A 64 32.98 -0.32 20.34
C ASP A 64 31.75 0.61 20.37
N LYS A 65 31.97 1.86 20.83
CA LYS A 65 30.93 2.91 20.93
C LYS A 65 31.29 4.27 20.34
N SER A 66 32.48 4.43 19.77
CA SER A 66 32.92 5.68 19.11
C SER A 66 32.77 5.66 17.59
N THR A 67 32.66 4.48 16.98
CA THR A 67 32.65 4.25 15.52
C THR A 67 31.24 4.26 14.91
N GLY A 68 30.27 3.64 15.58
CA GLY A 68 28.90 3.51 15.08
C GLY A 68 28.14 4.84 14.98
N THR A 69 28.36 5.76 15.91
CA THR A 69 27.67 7.06 15.95
C THR A 69 28.11 7.97 14.80
N GLU A 70 29.42 8.14 14.57
CA GLU A 70 29.93 8.94 13.46
C GLU A 70 29.50 8.38 12.09
N THR A 71 29.37 7.06 11.98
CA THR A 71 28.93 6.39 10.74
C THR A 71 27.47 6.70 10.42
N LEU A 72 26.56 6.70 11.41
CA LEU A 72 25.19 7.19 11.22
C LEU A 72 25.17 8.69 10.91
N GLN A 73 25.95 9.48 11.64
CA GLN A 73 25.98 10.94 11.49
C GLN A 73 26.43 11.37 10.09
N ARG A 74 27.45 10.71 9.53
CA ARG A 74 27.86 10.89 8.13
C ARG A 74 26.78 10.45 7.15
N ARG A 75 26.07 9.35 7.40
CA ARG A 75 24.99 8.88 6.51
C ARG A 75 23.84 9.88 6.43
N MET A 76 23.39 10.41 7.57
CA MET A 76 22.33 11.42 7.63
C MET A 76 22.76 12.76 7.00
N LEU A 77 24.03 13.16 7.13
CA LEU A 77 24.55 14.37 6.46
C LEU A 77 24.68 14.15 4.94
N SER A 78 25.14 12.98 4.48
CA SER A 78 25.29 12.69 3.05
C SER A 78 23.99 12.53 2.26
N GLN A 79 22.85 12.40 2.94
CA GLN A 79 21.54 12.37 2.28
C GLN A 79 20.89 13.76 2.14
N ASN A 80 21.48 14.81 2.72
CA ASN A 80 20.93 16.17 2.68
C ASN A 80 21.40 17.02 1.47
N GLU A 81 22.35 16.53 0.67
CA GLU A 81 22.86 17.23 -0.54
C GLU A 81 22.36 16.59 -1.85
N GLY A 82 21.40 15.66 -1.77
CA GLY A 82 20.93 14.85 -2.90
C GLY A 82 19.44 14.99 -3.21
N GLY A 83 19.06 16.07 -3.88
CA GLY A 83 17.81 16.17 -4.64
C GLY A 83 16.52 16.35 -3.84
N PHE A 84 16.09 17.61 -3.67
CA PHE A 84 14.66 17.91 -3.59
C PHE A 84 14.02 17.64 -4.95
N GLY A 85 13.51 16.42 -5.15
CA GLY A 85 12.66 16.10 -6.29
C GLY A 85 11.40 16.97 -6.24
N THR A 86 11.18 17.78 -7.27
CA THR A 86 10.03 18.68 -7.32
C THR A 86 8.75 17.88 -7.53
N GLU A 87 7.91 17.77 -6.49
CA GLU A 87 6.50 17.36 -6.62
C GLU A 87 5.72 18.41 -7.42
N GLN A 88 5.92 18.40 -8.74
CA GLN A 88 5.27 19.35 -9.65
C GLN A 88 3.83 18.89 -9.88
N ILE A 89 2.93 19.36 -9.01
CA ILE A 89 1.49 19.08 -9.06
C ILE A 89 0.96 19.57 -10.42
N ALA A 90 0.72 18.62 -11.33
CA ALA A 90 0.17 18.86 -12.66
C ALA A 90 -1.34 19.16 -12.59
N ALA A 91 -1.67 20.33 -12.04
CA ALA A 91 -2.94 20.99 -12.32
C ALA A 91 -2.92 21.58 -13.75
N GLU A 92 -4.11 21.91 -14.25
CA GLU A 92 -4.34 22.64 -15.51
C GLU A 92 -3.91 21.93 -16.81
N ASN A 93 -4.88 21.25 -17.44
CA ASN A 93 -5.15 21.38 -18.88
C ASN A 93 -6.51 20.76 -19.24
N MET A 94 -7.59 21.52 -19.00
CA MET A 94 -8.94 21.22 -19.53
C MET A 94 -9.59 22.47 -20.11
N VAL A 95 -9.13 22.92 -21.27
CA VAL A 95 -9.87 23.84 -22.14
C VAL A 95 -10.27 23.06 -23.39
N SER A 96 -11.56 22.76 -23.52
CA SER A 96 -12.11 22.03 -24.65
C SER A 96 -12.40 22.96 -25.83
N GLU A 97 -11.68 22.81 -26.95
CA GLU A 97 -12.03 23.50 -28.19
C GLU A 97 -13.33 22.93 -28.78
N GLY A 98 -14.44 23.64 -28.57
CA GLY A 98 -15.73 23.37 -29.23
C GLY A 98 -16.12 24.54 -30.13
N ARG A 99 -16.08 24.35 -31.45
CA ARG A 99 -16.59 25.35 -32.42
C ARG A 99 -18.08 25.13 -32.70
N ASN A 100 -18.90 26.18 -32.60
CA ASN A 100 -19.61 26.79 -33.75
C ASN A 100 -20.68 27.82 -33.31
N ASN A 101 -20.64 28.97 -34.00
CA ASN A 101 -21.73 29.84 -34.49
C ASN A 101 -23.05 30.09 -33.72
N GLU A 102 -23.44 31.39 -33.79
CA GLU A 102 -24.82 31.94 -33.83
C GLU A 102 -25.65 31.84 -32.51
N THR A 103 -26.48 32.82 -32.14
CA THR A 103 -27.04 34.00 -32.85
C THR A 103 -26.90 35.32 -32.06
N ASP A 104 -27.13 36.47 -32.72
CA ASP A 104 -27.41 37.75 -32.05
C ASP A 104 -28.68 37.69 -31.19
N GLU A 105 -28.60 38.16 -29.92
CA GLU A 105 -29.71 38.86 -29.25
C GLU A 105 -29.16 40.04 -28.43
N GLN A 106 -29.66 41.25 -28.70
CA GLN A 106 -29.27 42.47 -27.98
C GLN A 106 -30.17 42.72 -26.76
N GLU A 107 -29.80 42.21 -25.59
CA GLU A 107 -30.37 42.71 -24.33
C GLU A 107 -29.49 43.80 -23.70
N THR A 108 -29.97 45.04 -23.76
CA THR A 108 -29.39 46.17 -23.04
C THR A 108 -29.62 46.02 -21.53
N ARG A 109 -28.56 45.75 -20.77
CA ARG A 109 -28.57 45.81 -19.30
C ARG A 109 -27.40 46.66 -18.81
N ASN A 110 -27.70 47.57 -17.87
CA ASN A 110 -26.86 48.70 -17.47
C ASN A 110 -25.38 48.38 -17.19
N ASP A 111 -24.50 49.26 -17.66
CA ASP A 111 -23.08 49.27 -17.30
C ASP A 111 -22.85 49.52 -15.79
N ASN A 112 -21.84 48.83 -15.24
CA ASN A 112 -21.00 49.23 -14.11
C ASN A 112 -21.68 49.64 -12.79
N GLU A 113 -22.11 48.64 -12.02
CA GLU A 113 -21.61 48.49 -10.63
C GLU A 113 -20.82 47.17 -10.50
N MET A 114 -19.73 47.04 -11.28
CA MET A 114 -18.70 46.06 -10.93
C MET A 114 -17.98 46.54 -9.66
N ALA A 115 -17.93 45.69 -8.63
CA ALA A 115 -17.11 45.96 -7.45
C ALA A 115 -15.65 46.20 -7.89
N PRO A 116 -14.93 47.16 -7.28
CA PRO A 116 -13.61 47.55 -7.75
C PRO A 116 -12.65 46.35 -7.69
N VAL A 117 -12.12 45.96 -8.85
CA VAL A 117 -11.05 44.98 -8.95
C VAL A 117 -9.83 45.58 -8.25
N MET A 118 -9.46 45.01 -7.10
CA MET A 118 -8.29 45.46 -6.34
C MET A 118 -7.02 45.04 -7.08
N HIS A 119 -6.53 45.94 -7.94
CA HIS A 119 -5.21 45.87 -8.53
C HIS A 119 -4.17 46.21 -7.46
N PHE A 120 -3.80 45.22 -6.65
CA PHE A 120 -2.62 45.28 -5.80
C PHE A 120 -1.36 45.33 -6.67
N GLU A 121 -0.36 46.12 -6.28
CA GLU A 121 0.95 46.03 -6.92
C GLU A 121 1.66 44.72 -6.53
N GLU A 122 2.56 44.23 -7.39
CA GLU A 122 3.34 42.99 -7.16
C GLU A 122 4.15 43.06 -5.83
N SER A 123 4.58 44.26 -5.45
CA SER A 123 5.19 44.62 -4.17
C SER A 123 4.25 44.39 -2.97
N GLU A 124 2.99 44.78 -3.07
CA GLU A 124 1.97 44.61 -2.03
C GLU A 124 1.56 43.14 -1.88
N ILE A 125 1.40 42.43 -3.00
CA ILE A 125 1.11 40.98 -3.01
C ILE A 125 2.24 40.22 -2.31
N SER A 126 3.50 40.56 -2.59
CA SER A 126 4.67 39.97 -1.94
C SER A 126 4.67 40.23 -0.42
N ALA A 127 4.41 41.46 0.01
CA ALA A 127 4.36 41.82 1.44
C ALA A 127 3.21 41.12 2.19
N ILE A 128 2.03 40.96 1.55
CA ILE A 128 0.90 40.20 2.12
C ILE A 128 1.27 38.71 2.26
N PHE A 129 1.98 38.14 1.29
CA PHE A 129 2.45 36.76 1.36
C PHE A 129 3.52 36.56 2.44
N GLU A 130 4.47 37.48 2.57
CA GLU A 130 5.51 37.44 3.62
C GLU A 130 4.90 37.52 5.02
N GLU A 131 3.94 38.43 5.25
CA GLU A 131 3.24 38.54 6.54
C GLU A 131 2.40 37.29 6.84
N GLY A 132 1.71 36.74 5.83
CA GLY A 132 0.96 35.49 5.94
C GLY A 132 1.87 34.30 6.29
N PHE A 133 3.05 34.21 5.66
CA PHE A 133 4.06 33.20 5.97
C PHE A 133 4.62 33.39 7.39
N ARG A 134 4.96 34.62 7.77
CA ARG A 134 5.50 34.97 9.11
C ARG A 134 4.53 34.62 10.22
N GLN A 135 3.25 34.96 10.06
CA GLN A 135 2.20 34.62 11.02
C GLN A 135 1.93 33.09 11.02
N GLY A 136 1.93 32.44 9.86
CA GLY A 136 1.79 30.99 9.72
C GLY A 136 2.93 30.20 10.38
N TYR A 137 4.19 30.64 10.24
CA TYR A 137 5.35 30.05 10.91
C TYR A 137 5.27 30.26 12.44
N PHE A 138 4.83 31.44 12.89
CA PHE A 138 4.63 31.68 14.32
C PHE A 138 3.49 30.81 14.89
N GLU A 139 2.25 30.91 14.39
CA GLU A 139 1.13 30.12 14.92
C GLU A 139 1.29 28.60 14.71
N GLY A 140 1.93 28.22 13.60
CA GLY A 140 2.20 26.85 13.20
C GLY A 140 3.38 26.20 13.93
N GLY A 141 4.38 26.99 14.35
CA GLY A 141 5.63 26.52 14.94
C GLY A 141 5.90 27.12 16.33
N GLU A 142 6.55 28.28 16.38
CA GLU A 142 7.05 28.91 17.62
C GLU A 142 5.95 29.15 18.68
N GLY A 143 4.78 29.58 18.24
CA GLY A 143 3.58 29.77 19.05
C GLY A 143 2.93 28.47 19.52
N LYS A 144 3.34 27.29 19.01
CA LYS A 144 3.04 25.98 19.61
C LYS A 144 4.11 25.57 20.60
N VAL A 145 5.40 25.73 20.28
CA VAL A 145 6.53 25.48 21.21
C VAL A 145 6.34 26.28 22.50
N SER A 146 6.03 27.57 22.37
CA SER A 146 5.76 28.51 23.46
C SER A 146 4.65 28.06 24.42
N ARG A 147 3.69 27.23 23.98
CA ARG A 147 2.62 26.69 24.85
C ARG A 147 3.11 25.59 25.81
N TYR A 148 4.27 25.00 25.52
CA TYR A 148 4.89 23.96 26.34
C TYR A 148 6.07 24.48 27.19
N ILE A 149 6.57 25.70 26.94
CA ILE A 149 7.56 26.35 27.80
C ILE A 149 6.90 26.74 29.13
N PRO A 150 7.43 26.30 30.30
CA PRO A 150 6.86 26.66 31.60
C PRO A 150 6.94 28.17 31.89
N ARG A 151 6.01 28.69 32.71
CA ARG A 151 6.09 30.07 33.20
C ARG A 151 7.42 30.33 33.92
N TYR A 152 7.99 31.50 33.68
CA TYR A 152 9.30 31.94 34.20
C TYR A 152 10.50 31.11 33.72
N VAL A 153 10.34 30.33 32.64
CA VAL A 153 11.42 29.70 31.88
C VAL A 153 11.48 30.36 30.50
N MET A 154 12.69 30.49 29.94
CA MET A 154 12.92 30.86 28.54
C MET A 154 13.73 29.76 27.86
N LEU A 155 13.53 29.59 26.55
CA LEU A 155 14.34 28.73 25.70
C LEU A 155 15.23 29.63 24.84
N PRO A 156 16.49 29.90 25.23
CA PRO A 156 17.41 30.70 24.44
C PRO A 156 17.93 29.92 23.23
N GLU A 157 18.28 30.64 22.16
CA GLU A 157 19.17 30.17 21.09
C GLU A 157 18.75 28.89 20.34
N MET A 158 17.47 28.51 20.41
CA MET A 158 16.88 27.41 19.65
C MET A 158 15.65 27.89 18.88
N SER A 159 15.59 27.55 17.59
CA SER A 159 14.38 27.69 16.77
C SER A 159 13.41 26.52 17.00
N VAL A 160 12.18 26.66 16.51
CA VAL A 160 11.23 25.54 16.39
C VAL A 160 11.83 24.36 15.60
N ASP A 161 12.69 24.60 14.61
CA ASP A 161 13.34 23.54 13.82
C ASP A 161 14.47 22.83 14.60
N ASP A 162 15.15 23.52 15.51
CA ASP A 162 16.06 22.90 16.50
C ASP A 162 15.30 22.04 17.51
N VAL A 163 14.13 22.52 17.96
CA VAL A 163 13.23 21.79 18.85
C VAL A 163 12.65 20.55 18.16
N ILE A 164 12.16 20.69 16.92
CA ILE A 164 11.64 19.57 16.11
C ILE A 164 12.75 18.55 15.85
N SER A 165 13.90 18.97 15.31
CA SER A 165 14.99 18.03 14.99
C SER A 165 15.53 17.32 16.24
N THR A 166 15.56 17.99 17.40
CA THR A 166 15.94 17.38 18.68
C THR A 166 14.87 16.42 19.20
N GLY A 167 13.58 16.76 19.08
CA GLY A 167 12.47 15.87 19.41
C GLY A 167 12.44 14.62 18.52
N VAL A 168 12.63 14.78 17.20
CA VAL A 168 12.73 13.69 16.22
C VAL A 168 13.90 12.77 16.55
N ARG A 169 15.10 13.31 16.86
CA ARG A 169 16.25 12.51 17.34
C ARG A 169 15.93 11.74 18.62
N ALA A 170 15.28 12.39 19.60
CA ALA A 170 14.89 11.76 20.87
C ALA A 170 13.80 10.68 20.73
N LEU A 171 12.94 10.80 19.71
CA LEU A 171 11.87 9.85 19.39
C LEU A 171 12.31 8.71 18.45
N SER A 172 13.58 8.63 18.07
CA SER A 172 14.12 7.61 17.15
C SER A 172 13.84 6.16 17.57
N SER A 173 13.69 5.88 18.88
CA SER A 173 13.30 4.57 19.40
C SER A 173 11.83 4.18 19.17
N TYR A 174 11.00 5.12 18.68
CA TYR A 174 9.60 4.90 18.29
C TYR A 174 9.43 4.76 16.77
N PHE A 175 10.50 4.91 15.98
CA PHE A 175 10.43 4.77 14.52
C PHE A 175 10.17 3.31 14.15
N TYR A 176 9.20 3.08 13.25
CA TYR A 176 8.92 1.76 12.71
C TYR A 176 9.68 1.61 11.38
N PRO A 177 10.62 0.64 11.26
CA PRO A 177 11.36 0.45 10.03
C PRO A 177 10.47 -0.16 8.94
N LEU A 178 10.52 0.42 7.74
CA LEU A 178 9.91 -0.15 6.54
C LEU A 178 10.93 -1.05 5.82
N MET A 179 10.44 -2.07 5.10
CA MET A 179 11.24 -2.87 4.18
C MET A 179 11.73 -1.97 3.04
N SER A 180 13.05 -1.90 2.85
CA SER A 180 13.63 -1.27 1.67
C SER A 180 13.24 -2.03 0.39
N PRO A 181 13.23 -1.39 -0.79
CA PRO A 181 12.84 -2.06 -2.02
C PRO A 181 13.79 -3.22 -2.38
N ALA A 182 15.03 -3.23 -1.88
CA ALA A 182 15.93 -4.39 -1.94
C ALA A 182 15.36 -5.63 -1.23
N TYR A 183 14.83 -5.49 0.00
CA TYR A 183 14.20 -6.61 0.71
C TYR A 183 12.89 -7.04 0.05
N VAL A 184 12.15 -6.11 -0.54
CA VAL A 184 10.95 -6.42 -1.33
C VAL A 184 11.33 -7.17 -2.61
N PHE A 185 12.40 -6.78 -3.31
CA PHE A 185 12.94 -7.50 -4.46
C PHE A 185 13.29 -8.95 -4.10
N GLU A 186 14.07 -9.19 -3.04
CA GLU A 186 14.47 -10.55 -2.67
C GLU A 186 13.27 -11.43 -2.29
N GLU A 187 12.30 -10.89 -1.55
CA GLU A 187 11.06 -11.62 -1.21
C GLU A 187 10.24 -12.00 -2.45
N ILE A 188 10.07 -11.08 -3.42
CA ILE A 188 9.41 -11.38 -4.70
C ILE A 188 10.23 -12.41 -5.50
N ASN A 189 11.55 -12.24 -5.58
CA ASN A 189 12.47 -13.12 -6.30
C ASN A 189 12.41 -14.55 -5.75
N ASP A 190 12.50 -14.72 -4.43
CA ASP A 190 12.35 -16.02 -3.77
C ASP A 190 10.96 -16.62 -4.02
N ALA A 191 9.88 -15.83 -4.00
CA ALA A 191 8.55 -16.32 -4.32
C ALA A 191 8.43 -16.82 -5.77
N LEU A 192 9.01 -16.09 -6.74
CA LEU A 192 9.07 -16.50 -8.15
C LEU A 192 9.92 -17.76 -8.37
N ASN A 193 11.02 -17.91 -7.63
CA ASN A 193 11.95 -19.04 -7.76
C ASN A 193 11.39 -20.31 -7.11
N ASN A 194 10.78 -20.19 -5.93
CA ASN A 194 10.17 -21.30 -5.20
C ASN A 194 8.73 -21.62 -5.67
N ARG A 195 8.14 -20.76 -6.53
CA ARG A 195 6.73 -20.82 -6.97
C ARG A 195 5.74 -20.81 -5.81
N THR A 196 5.97 -19.93 -4.84
CA THR A 196 5.05 -19.67 -3.73
C THR A 196 4.21 -18.41 -4.03
N PRO A 197 2.98 -18.31 -3.50
CA PRO A 197 2.21 -17.07 -3.60
C PRO A 197 2.92 -15.91 -2.91
N LEU A 198 2.82 -14.71 -3.50
CA LEU A 198 3.20 -13.45 -2.86
C LEU A 198 2.46 -12.29 -3.52
N SER A 199 1.82 -11.45 -2.70
CA SER A 199 1.14 -10.23 -3.11
C SER A 199 1.87 -8.99 -2.57
N VAL A 200 2.21 -8.06 -3.46
CA VAL A 200 2.65 -6.71 -3.10
C VAL A 200 1.56 -5.73 -3.49
N ILE A 201 0.88 -5.19 -2.48
CA ILE A 201 -0.16 -4.16 -2.63
C ILE A 201 0.38 -2.81 -2.18
N ARG A 202 -0.23 -1.71 -2.64
CA ARG A 202 0.13 -0.36 -2.19
C ARG A 202 -1.13 0.39 -1.77
N LEU A 203 -1.00 1.26 -0.77
CA LEU A 203 -2.08 2.10 -0.26
C LEU A 203 -1.72 3.57 -0.53
N GLY A 204 -2.44 4.20 -1.46
CA GLY A 204 -2.45 5.64 -1.66
C GLY A 204 -3.45 6.32 -0.74
N ASP A 205 -3.71 7.60 -1.00
CA ASP A 205 -4.84 8.32 -0.40
C ASP A 205 -6.19 7.75 -0.89
N GLY A 206 -6.28 7.28 -2.14
CA GLY A 206 -7.49 6.65 -2.69
C GLY A 206 -7.97 5.43 -1.91
N GLU A 207 -7.06 4.51 -1.60
CA GLU A 207 -7.35 3.31 -0.79
C GLU A 207 -7.69 3.71 0.66
N VAL A 208 -6.91 4.62 1.25
CA VAL A 208 -7.08 5.06 2.64
C VAL A 208 -8.39 5.85 2.83
N LEU A 209 -8.78 6.70 1.87
CA LEU A 209 -10.08 7.40 1.86
C LEU A 209 -11.25 6.43 1.70
N THR A 210 -11.11 5.44 0.82
CA THR A 210 -12.08 4.35 0.66
C THR A 210 -12.27 3.58 1.97
N LEU A 211 -11.20 3.30 2.72
CA LEU A 211 -11.27 2.67 4.04
C LEU A 211 -11.85 3.58 5.14
N ALA A 212 -11.64 4.89 5.04
CA ALA A 212 -12.01 5.87 6.07
C ALA A 212 -13.47 6.37 5.97
N HIS A 213 -14.15 6.22 4.83
CA HIS A 213 -15.50 6.75 4.65
C HIS A 213 -16.53 6.05 5.54
N GLU A 214 -17.25 6.86 6.32
CA GLU A 214 -18.26 6.43 7.30
C GLU A 214 -17.72 5.53 8.43
N THR A 215 -16.39 5.47 8.59
CA THR A 215 -15.70 4.73 9.66
C THR A 215 -14.84 5.67 10.52
N ILE A 216 -14.03 6.53 9.88
CA ILE A 216 -13.15 7.54 10.53
C ILE A 216 -13.61 8.96 10.22
N ILE A 217 -14.08 9.20 8.98
CA ILE A 217 -14.56 10.50 8.50
C ILE A 217 -15.98 10.37 7.94
N SER A 218 -16.74 11.47 7.95
CA SER A 218 -18.06 11.51 7.33
C SER A 218 -18.01 11.27 5.82
N LEU A 219 -19.11 10.80 5.24
CA LEU A 219 -19.26 10.63 3.80
C LEU A 219 -18.97 11.93 3.02
N GLU A 220 -19.39 13.09 3.52
CA GLU A 220 -19.16 14.38 2.87
C GLU A 220 -17.70 14.83 2.97
N GLN A 221 -16.97 14.51 4.05
CA GLN A 221 -15.51 14.70 4.08
C GLN A 221 -14.81 13.78 3.07
N ALA A 222 -15.21 12.51 3.02
CA ALA A 222 -14.64 11.53 2.11
C ALA A 222 -14.88 11.89 0.62
N LYS A 223 -16.07 12.39 0.27
CA LYS A 223 -16.36 12.94 -1.07
C LYS A 223 -15.55 14.21 -1.38
N ASN A 224 -15.39 15.10 -0.42
CA ASN A 224 -14.66 16.35 -0.62
C ASN A 224 -13.15 16.15 -0.80
N TRP A 225 -12.55 15.19 -0.08
CA TRP A 225 -11.13 14.83 -0.23
C TRP A 225 -10.93 13.88 -1.41
N GLY A 226 -11.82 12.90 -1.60
CA GLY A 226 -11.74 11.84 -2.61
C GLY A 226 -12.47 12.13 -3.92
N LYS A 227 -12.42 13.37 -4.45
CA LYS A 227 -13.07 13.72 -5.72
C LYS A 227 -12.58 12.89 -6.92
N PHE A 228 -11.38 12.33 -6.82
CA PHE A 228 -10.75 11.46 -7.82
C PHE A 228 -11.10 9.97 -7.68
N LEU A 229 -11.79 9.55 -6.60
CA LEU A 229 -12.12 8.14 -6.37
C LEU A 229 -12.89 7.46 -7.53
N PRO A 230 -13.80 8.14 -8.27
CA PRO A 230 -14.42 7.56 -9.47
C PRO A 230 -13.42 7.12 -10.54
N TYR A 231 -12.33 7.87 -10.74
CA TYR A 231 -11.23 7.51 -11.64
C TYR A 231 -10.40 6.35 -11.07
N ALA A 232 -10.20 6.29 -9.75
CA ALA A 232 -9.59 5.15 -9.06
C ALA A 232 -10.52 3.91 -8.96
N GLY A 233 -11.74 3.98 -9.50
CA GLY A 233 -12.66 2.85 -9.63
C GLY A 233 -13.66 2.66 -8.48
N VAL A 234 -13.92 3.68 -7.65
CA VAL A 234 -14.86 3.62 -6.50
C VAL A 234 -15.78 4.85 -6.46
N HIS A 235 -17.08 4.65 -6.21
CA HIS A 235 -18.07 5.72 -6.11
C HIS A 235 -18.69 5.76 -4.71
N LEU A 236 -18.38 6.79 -3.92
CA LEU A 236 -18.80 6.83 -2.51
C LEU A 236 -20.30 7.14 -2.31
N PRO A 237 -20.99 6.44 -1.38
CA PRO A 237 -20.49 5.40 -0.48
C PRO A 237 -20.41 4.02 -1.17
N ASP A 238 -19.30 3.31 -0.98
CA ASP A 238 -19.11 1.95 -1.45
C ASP A 238 -18.57 1.06 -0.32
N HIS A 239 -19.49 0.53 0.48
CA HIS A 239 -19.15 -0.37 1.57
C HIS A 239 -18.60 -1.71 1.06
N SER A 240 -18.93 -2.12 -0.18
CA SER A 240 -18.46 -3.38 -0.77
C SER A 240 -16.97 -3.29 -1.10
N ALA A 241 -16.55 -2.23 -1.80
CA ALA A 241 -15.14 -1.93 -2.05
C ALA A 241 -14.38 -1.73 -0.73
N ARG A 242 -14.98 -1.02 0.25
CA ARG A 242 -14.37 -0.78 1.57
C ARG A 242 -14.05 -2.08 2.31
N GLU A 243 -15.02 -2.96 2.51
CA GLU A 243 -14.79 -4.20 3.27
C GLU A 243 -13.92 -5.20 2.48
N SER A 244 -14.03 -5.23 1.15
CA SER A 244 -13.15 -6.04 0.27
C SER A 244 -11.68 -5.59 0.33
N LEU A 245 -11.44 -4.28 0.34
CA LEU A 245 -10.12 -3.68 0.53
C LEU A 245 -9.58 -3.97 1.94
N ALA A 246 -10.43 -3.85 2.98
CA ALA A 246 -10.07 -4.18 4.36
C ALA A 246 -9.82 -5.68 4.58
N GLU A 247 -10.47 -6.58 3.83
CA GLU A 247 -10.10 -8.00 3.81
C GLU A 247 -8.75 -8.20 3.09
N SER A 248 -8.56 -7.57 1.94
CA SER A 248 -7.37 -7.73 1.11
C SER A 248 -6.08 -7.32 1.83
N ILE A 249 -6.13 -6.25 2.64
CA ILE A 249 -5.01 -5.80 3.48
C ILE A 249 -4.69 -6.79 4.60
N ARG A 250 -5.67 -7.53 5.14
CA ARG A 250 -5.44 -8.54 6.19
C ARG A 250 -4.74 -9.81 5.69
N TYR A 251 -4.73 -10.05 4.38
CA TYR A 251 -4.14 -11.24 3.75
C TYR A 251 -3.06 -10.92 2.71
N ALA A 252 -2.65 -9.66 2.57
CA ALA A 252 -1.55 -9.28 1.69
C ALA A 252 -0.19 -9.64 2.31
N ASP A 253 0.76 -10.05 1.47
CA ASP A 253 2.07 -10.52 1.93
C ASP A 253 3.05 -9.37 2.17
N ILE A 254 2.98 -8.30 1.38
CA ILE A 254 3.73 -7.04 1.55
C ILE A 254 2.80 -5.86 1.26
N ILE A 255 2.82 -4.84 2.12
CA ILE A 255 1.93 -3.67 2.05
C ILE A 255 2.74 -2.38 1.96
N GLY A 256 2.71 -1.71 0.82
CA GLY A 256 3.25 -0.36 0.65
C GLY A 256 2.34 0.67 1.32
N ILE A 257 2.85 1.44 2.29
CA ILE A 257 2.11 2.50 3.00
C ILE A 257 2.70 3.89 2.72
N PRO A 258 1.91 4.97 2.79
CA PRO A 258 2.41 6.31 2.50
C PRO A 258 3.31 6.83 3.61
N GLU A 259 4.44 7.42 3.22
CA GLU A 259 5.35 8.11 4.14
C GLU A 259 4.85 9.53 4.49
N SER A 260 4.03 10.12 3.62
CA SER A 260 3.47 11.45 3.82
C SER A 260 2.60 11.54 5.07
N ARG A 261 2.91 12.53 5.92
CA ARG A 261 2.19 12.84 7.16
C ARG A 261 0.96 13.72 6.95
N HIS A 262 0.62 14.04 5.70
CA HIS A 262 -0.56 14.81 5.33
C HIS A 262 -1.87 14.09 5.76
N PRO A 263 -2.95 14.81 6.14
CA PRO A 263 -4.13 14.21 6.75
C PRO A 263 -4.79 13.06 5.97
N SER A 264 -4.84 13.12 4.64
CA SER A 264 -5.41 12.05 3.80
C SER A 264 -4.60 10.74 3.78
N TYR A 265 -3.33 10.79 4.18
CA TYR A 265 -2.39 9.67 4.15
C TYR A 265 -2.22 9.05 5.55
N GLN A 266 -1.06 9.23 6.22
CA GLN A 266 -0.86 8.69 7.58
C GLN A 266 -1.87 9.21 8.62
N GLY A 267 -2.47 10.38 8.39
CA GLY A 267 -3.52 10.95 9.24
C GLY A 267 -4.80 10.11 9.28
N LEU A 268 -5.08 9.31 8.24
CA LEU A 268 -6.19 8.36 8.18
C LEU A 268 -5.75 6.89 8.29
N LEU A 269 -4.57 6.53 7.77
CA LEU A 269 -4.06 5.15 7.73
C LEU A 269 -4.09 4.45 9.10
N PHE A 270 -3.50 5.07 10.14
CA PHE A 270 -3.42 4.45 11.46
C PHE A 270 -4.76 4.40 12.20
N PRO A 271 -5.63 5.43 12.15
CA PRO A 271 -7.04 5.32 12.56
C PRO A 271 -7.81 4.19 11.86
N VAL A 272 -7.66 4.06 10.53
CA VAL A 272 -8.26 2.98 9.72
C VAL A 272 -7.78 1.60 10.20
N PHE A 273 -6.47 1.42 10.35
CA PHE A 273 -5.89 0.17 10.86
C PHE A 273 -6.42 -0.17 12.26
N ASN A 274 -6.52 0.81 13.16
CA ASN A 274 -7.10 0.63 14.49
C ASN A 274 -8.59 0.23 14.44
N TYR A 275 -9.40 0.88 13.58
CA TYR A 275 -10.83 0.54 13.40
C TYR A 275 -11.02 -0.91 12.93
N TYR A 276 -10.20 -1.37 11.98
CA TYR A 276 -10.27 -2.72 11.42
C TYR A 276 -9.56 -3.81 12.24
N GLY A 277 -8.93 -3.45 13.37
CA GLY A 277 -8.18 -4.37 14.24
C GLY A 277 -6.84 -4.84 13.66
N MET A 278 -6.25 -4.07 12.74
CA MET A 278 -5.01 -4.41 12.04
C MET A 278 -3.79 -3.86 12.82
N ASP A 279 -3.08 -4.72 13.55
CA ASP A 279 -1.82 -4.34 14.21
C ASP A 279 -0.66 -4.38 13.22
N TYR A 280 -0.38 -3.21 12.63
CA TYR A 280 0.66 -2.95 11.64
C TYR A 280 2.06 -3.45 12.03
N ARG A 281 2.31 -3.66 13.33
CA ARG A 281 3.60 -4.16 13.86
C ARG A 281 3.86 -5.63 13.52
N ASN A 282 2.83 -6.36 13.10
CA ASN A 282 2.91 -7.76 12.65
C ASN A 282 2.77 -7.88 11.13
N MET A 283 2.81 -6.76 10.41
CA MET A 283 2.69 -6.69 8.94
C MET A 283 4.04 -6.38 8.30
N LYS A 284 4.29 -6.96 7.12
CA LYS A 284 5.41 -6.60 6.25
C LYS A 284 5.08 -5.30 5.53
N LEU A 285 5.62 -4.19 6.00
CA LEU A 285 5.35 -2.86 5.44
C LEU A 285 6.53 -2.34 4.62
N THR A 286 6.24 -1.70 3.50
CA THR A 286 7.17 -0.94 2.67
C THR A 286 6.56 0.43 2.32
N THR A 287 7.13 1.20 1.39
CA THR A 287 6.55 2.47 0.94
C THR A 287 5.45 2.25 -0.10
N SER A 288 4.44 3.11 -0.19
CA SER A 288 3.42 3.04 -1.25
C SER A 288 3.96 3.42 -2.65
N THR A 289 5.22 3.88 -2.70
CA THR A 289 6.03 4.19 -3.88
C THR A 289 7.02 3.08 -4.26
N VAL A 290 6.99 1.92 -3.57
CA VAL A 290 7.94 0.82 -3.79
C VAL A 290 8.03 0.32 -5.23
N ASN A 291 6.95 0.44 -6.00
CA ASN A 291 6.89 0.16 -7.43
C ASN A 291 7.89 1.02 -8.24
N TYR A 292 8.01 2.31 -7.92
CA TYR A 292 8.96 3.22 -8.59
C TYR A 292 10.39 2.89 -8.19
N ALA A 293 10.67 2.70 -6.90
CA ALA A 293 12.02 2.34 -6.44
C ALA A 293 12.50 0.97 -6.96
N LEU A 294 11.59 -0.01 -7.10
CA LEU A 294 11.88 -1.28 -7.78
C LEU A 294 12.26 -1.08 -9.25
N ASN A 295 11.75 -0.05 -9.93
CA ASN A 295 12.17 0.31 -11.28
C ASN A 295 13.49 1.09 -11.30
N GLU A 296 13.62 2.11 -10.46
CA GLU A 296 14.78 3.02 -10.38
C GLU A 296 16.09 2.30 -10.00
N GLU A 297 16.02 1.29 -9.13
CA GLU A 297 17.17 0.45 -8.76
C GLU A 297 17.31 -0.81 -9.67
N ALA A 298 16.64 -0.81 -10.82
CA ALA A 298 16.65 -1.86 -11.84
C ALA A 298 16.26 -3.25 -11.30
N TRP A 299 15.42 -3.34 -10.27
CA TRP A 299 14.96 -4.61 -9.70
C TRP A 299 13.78 -5.20 -10.47
N LEU A 300 12.90 -4.35 -11.01
CA LEU A 300 11.72 -4.77 -11.76
C LEU A 300 12.10 -5.56 -13.03
N SER A 301 13.07 -5.08 -13.81
CA SER A 301 13.61 -5.80 -14.98
C SER A 301 14.15 -7.18 -14.61
N LYS A 302 14.93 -7.27 -13.52
CA LYS A 302 15.46 -8.53 -12.96
C LYS A 302 14.35 -9.50 -12.55
N LEU A 303 13.26 -9.01 -11.94
CA LEU A 303 12.09 -9.83 -11.57
C LEU A 303 11.33 -10.35 -12.79
N LEU A 304 11.15 -9.53 -13.83
CA LEU A 304 10.39 -9.85 -15.04
C LEU A 304 11.18 -10.69 -16.05
N THR A 305 12.51 -10.67 -16.00
CA THR A 305 13.39 -11.39 -16.92
C THR A 305 13.09 -12.89 -16.89
N GLN A 306 12.82 -13.47 -18.07
CA GLN A 306 12.50 -14.91 -18.25
C GLN A 306 11.28 -15.39 -17.44
N ARG A 307 10.32 -14.50 -17.13
CA ARG A 307 9.03 -14.84 -16.51
C ARG A 307 7.89 -14.69 -17.51
N ARG A 308 6.88 -15.54 -17.36
CA ARG A 308 5.58 -15.41 -18.05
C ARG A 308 4.73 -14.40 -17.30
N ILE A 309 4.39 -13.30 -17.96
CA ILE A 309 3.77 -12.13 -17.33
C ILE A 309 2.33 -12.00 -17.84
N ILE A 310 1.37 -11.81 -16.93
CA ILE A 310 0.06 -11.26 -17.30
C ILE A 310 -0.02 -9.79 -16.88
N LEU A 311 -0.66 -8.98 -17.72
CA LEU A 311 -0.90 -7.57 -17.45
C LEU A 311 -2.40 -7.35 -17.24
N ILE A 312 -2.76 -6.68 -16.14
CA ILE A 312 -4.16 -6.44 -15.76
C ILE A 312 -4.36 -4.95 -15.51
N GLY A 313 -5.27 -4.31 -16.25
CA GLY A 313 -5.50 -2.87 -16.10
C GLY A 313 -5.91 -2.18 -17.40
N ASN A 314 -6.29 -0.90 -17.30
CA ASN A 314 -6.76 -0.15 -18.47
C ASN A 314 -5.64 0.12 -19.49
N GLN A 315 -4.40 0.36 -19.01
CA GLN A 315 -3.22 0.50 -19.88
C GLN A 315 -2.58 -0.82 -20.30
N ALA A 316 -3.07 -1.98 -19.83
CA ALA A 316 -2.44 -3.27 -20.08
C ALA A 316 -2.21 -3.59 -21.57
N PRO A 317 -3.10 -3.22 -22.54
CA PRO A 317 -2.86 -3.43 -23.98
C PRO A 317 -1.81 -2.51 -24.61
N GLU A 318 -1.49 -1.38 -23.98
CA GLU A 318 -0.42 -0.47 -24.40
C GLU A 318 0.91 -0.94 -23.78
N LEU A 319 0.89 -1.21 -22.48
CA LEU A 319 2.00 -1.75 -21.70
C LEU A 319 2.48 -3.12 -22.21
N ALA A 320 1.58 -3.96 -22.74
CA ALA A 320 1.92 -5.22 -23.39
C ALA A 320 2.82 -5.02 -24.60
N ARG A 321 2.43 -4.13 -25.52
CA ARG A 321 3.23 -3.78 -26.71
C ARG A 321 4.58 -3.22 -26.30
N TRP A 322 4.60 -2.37 -25.27
CA TRP A 322 5.82 -1.79 -24.73
C TRP A 322 6.79 -2.86 -24.20
N PHE A 323 6.34 -3.74 -23.31
CA PHE A 323 7.16 -4.84 -22.77
C PHE A 323 7.59 -5.86 -23.83
N GLN A 324 6.74 -6.16 -24.81
CA GLN A 324 7.08 -7.07 -25.93
C GLN A 324 8.20 -6.51 -26.81
N ILE A 325 8.25 -5.19 -27.04
CA ILE A 325 9.35 -4.52 -27.74
C ILE A 325 10.67 -4.65 -26.95
N GLN A 326 10.60 -4.61 -25.61
CA GLN A 326 11.75 -4.87 -24.72
C GLN A 326 12.09 -6.36 -24.54
N GLY A 327 11.37 -7.28 -25.20
CA GLY A 327 11.66 -8.71 -25.21
C GLY A 327 11.08 -9.55 -24.05
N TYR A 328 10.12 -9.02 -23.28
CA TYR A 328 9.48 -9.75 -22.17
C TYR A 328 8.30 -10.63 -22.64
N GLU A 329 8.13 -11.79 -22.00
CA GLU A 329 7.08 -12.77 -22.34
C GLU A 329 5.72 -12.39 -21.70
N ILE A 330 4.98 -11.51 -22.36
CA ILE A 330 3.57 -11.24 -22.01
C ILE A 330 2.70 -12.37 -22.55
N VAL A 331 2.12 -13.18 -21.66
CA VAL A 331 1.30 -14.35 -22.03
C VAL A 331 -0.20 -14.04 -22.14
N ASP A 332 -0.71 -13.03 -21.44
CA ASP A 332 -2.10 -12.56 -21.57
C ASP A 332 -2.26 -11.10 -21.08
N VAL A 333 -3.38 -10.47 -21.44
CA VAL A 333 -3.70 -9.06 -21.20
C VAL A 333 -5.19 -8.92 -20.83
N ILE A 334 -5.48 -8.65 -19.56
CA ILE A 334 -6.85 -8.49 -19.06
C ILE A 334 -7.18 -7.01 -18.94
N ALA A 335 -8.00 -6.52 -19.87
CA ALA A 335 -8.44 -5.13 -19.95
C ALA A 335 -9.87 -5.00 -20.53
N PRO A 336 -10.62 -3.93 -20.23
CA PRO A 336 -10.36 -2.96 -19.15
C PRO A 336 -10.57 -3.58 -17.76
N VAL A 337 -10.39 -2.78 -16.71
CA VAL A 337 -10.88 -3.06 -15.35
C VAL A 337 -11.82 -1.93 -14.93
N GLN A 338 -13.09 -2.26 -14.68
CA GLN A 338 -14.19 -1.33 -14.43
C GLN A 338 -14.37 -1.03 -12.93
N GLY A 339 -13.25 -0.78 -12.24
CA GLY A 339 -13.22 -0.47 -10.81
C GLY A 339 -13.46 -1.68 -9.90
N ALA A 340 -13.75 -1.41 -8.62
CA ALA A 340 -13.75 -2.42 -7.56
C ALA A 340 -14.84 -3.50 -7.70
N GLY A 341 -15.94 -3.21 -8.41
CA GLY A 341 -17.02 -4.18 -8.67
C GLY A 341 -16.68 -5.24 -9.72
N ASP A 342 -15.61 -5.04 -10.51
CA ASP A 342 -15.26 -5.88 -11.66
C ASP A 342 -14.34 -7.07 -11.30
N VAL A 343 -13.88 -7.13 -10.05
CA VAL A 343 -12.83 -8.07 -9.59
C VAL A 343 -13.17 -9.54 -9.84
N GLU A 344 -14.43 -9.97 -9.70
CA GLU A 344 -14.79 -11.37 -9.98
C GLU A 344 -14.54 -11.75 -11.44
N ARG A 345 -14.92 -10.90 -12.40
CA ARG A 345 -14.68 -11.14 -13.83
C ARG A 345 -13.19 -11.23 -14.13
N ILE A 346 -12.37 -10.40 -13.49
CA ILE A 346 -10.91 -10.48 -13.59
C ILE A 346 -10.42 -11.83 -13.06
N MET A 347 -10.86 -12.25 -11.88
CA MET A 347 -10.42 -13.50 -11.25
C MET A 347 -10.92 -14.77 -11.96
N GLU A 348 -12.07 -14.72 -12.65
CA GLU A 348 -12.56 -15.75 -13.57
C GLU A 348 -11.66 -15.91 -14.81
N GLN A 349 -11.20 -14.80 -15.39
CA GLN A 349 -10.30 -14.80 -16.55
C GLN A 349 -8.89 -15.28 -16.14
N VAL A 350 -8.33 -14.75 -15.05
CA VAL A 350 -7.04 -15.21 -14.48
C VAL A 350 -7.06 -16.71 -14.16
N ALA A 351 -8.21 -17.29 -13.79
CA ALA A 351 -8.32 -18.72 -13.49
C ALA A 351 -8.06 -19.66 -14.68
N GLN A 352 -8.01 -19.15 -15.93
CA GLN A 352 -7.72 -19.95 -17.13
C GLN A 352 -6.24 -19.88 -17.57
N LEU A 353 -5.41 -19.07 -16.90
CA LEU A 353 -4.07 -18.70 -17.35
C LEU A 353 -2.98 -19.39 -16.52
N ASP A 354 -1.87 -19.77 -17.15
CA ASP A 354 -0.64 -20.17 -16.45
C ASP A 354 0.49 -19.19 -16.76
N PHE A 355 0.89 -18.47 -15.71
CA PHE A 355 1.85 -17.37 -15.70
C PHE A 355 2.70 -17.47 -14.43
N ASP A 356 3.76 -16.69 -14.32
CA ASP A 356 4.63 -16.68 -13.13
C ASP A 356 4.40 -15.42 -12.28
N ILE A 357 4.15 -14.29 -12.93
CA ILE A 357 3.84 -13.00 -12.27
C ILE A 357 2.67 -12.26 -12.95
N ALA A 358 1.85 -11.59 -12.13
CA ALA A 358 0.86 -10.63 -12.58
C ALA A 358 1.28 -9.19 -12.24
N LEU A 359 1.21 -8.28 -13.20
CA LEU A 359 1.37 -6.84 -12.99
C LEU A 359 0.02 -6.15 -13.12
N VAL A 360 -0.39 -5.42 -12.10
CA VAL A 360 -1.77 -4.91 -11.98
C VAL A 360 -1.79 -3.38 -11.84
N ALA A 361 -2.48 -2.70 -12.74
CA ALA A 361 -2.65 -1.24 -12.78
C ALA A 361 -4.15 -0.89 -12.94
N ALA A 362 -4.88 -0.95 -11.83
CA ALA A 362 -6.35 -0.95 -11.81
C ALA A 362 -6.96 -0.08 -10.69
N GLY A 363 -6.24 0.93 -10.22
CA GLY A 363 -6.66 1.74 -9.05
C GLY A 363 -6.91 0.87 -7.82
N ILE A 364 -7.97 1.17 -7.07
CA ILE A 364 -8.32 0.49 -5.82
C ILE A 364 -8.60 -1.01 -6.03
N ALA A 365 -9.03 -1.41 -7.23
CA ALA A 365 -9.22 -2.82 -7.58
C ALA A 365 -7.89 -3.60 -7.62
N ALA A 366 -6.75 -2.94 -7.86
CA ALA A 366 -5.44 -3.59 -7.94
C ALA A 366 -5.06 -4.30 -6.64
N VAL A 367 -5.35 -3.68 -5.48
CA VAL A 367 -5.11 -4.27 -4.17
C VAL A 367 -5.86 -5.60 -4.01
N VAL A 368 -7.14 -5.62 -4.36
CA VAL A 368 -7.99 -6.82 -4.24
C VAL A 368 -7.56 -7.90 -5.22
N ILE A 369 -7.26 -7.52 -6.48
CA ILE A 369 -6.80 -8.44 -7.52
C ILE A 369 -5.46 -9.07 -7.12
N CYS A 370 -4.46 -8.29 -6.69
CA CYS A 370 -3.15 -8.81 -6.29
C CYS A 370 -3.25 -9.82 -5.12
N THR A 371 -3.97 -9.47 -4.05
CA THR A 371 -4.16 -10.39 -2.91
C THR A 371 -4.90 -11.66 -3.33
N ARG A 372 -5.92 -11.57 -4.20
CA ARG A 372 -6.66 -12.75 -4.67
C ARG A 372 -5.86 -13.62 -5.64
N ILE A 373 -5.00 -13.05 -6.49
CA ILE A 373 -4.09 -13.82 -7.35
C ILE A 373 -3.13 -14.67 -6.51
N ALA A 374 -2.53 -14.08 -5.46
CA ALA A 374 -1.70 -14.83 -4.54
C ALA A 374 -2.49 -15.96 -3.84
N ARG A 375 -3.59 -15.61 -3.14
CA ARG A 375 -4.36 -16.57 -2.34
C ARG A 375 -5.04 -17.68 -3.13
N GLU A 376 -5.61 -17.38 -4.30
CA GLU A 376 -6.41 -18.33 -5.07
C GLU A 376 -5.62 -19.11 -6.12
N LYS A 377 -4.55 -18.53 -6.69
CA LYS A 377 -3.83 -19.10 -7.83
C LYS A 377 -2.42 -19.59 -7.46
N GLY A 378 -1.89 -19.22 -6.29
CA GLY A 378 -0.55 -19.60 -5.86
C GLY A 378 0.56 -18.87 -6.61
N LYS A 379 0.28 -17.67 -7.12
CA LYS A 379 1.16 -16.89 -8.02
C LYS A 379 1.67 -15.61 -7.35
N VAL A 380 2.63 -14.96 -8.00
CA VAL A 380 3.12 -13.65 -7.58
C VAL A 380 2.30 -12.54 -8.25
N ALA A 381 1.96 -11.48 -7.51
CA ALA A 381 1.25 -10.31 -8.04
C ALA A 381 1.78 -8.99 -7.45
N LEU A 382 2.01 -8.00 -8.32
CA LEU A 382 2.51 -6.67 -7.98
C LEU A 382 1.56 -5.58 -8.48
N ASP A 383 1.12 -4.73 -7.55
CA ASP A 383 0.42 -3.48 -7.85
C ASP A 383 1.40 -2.43 -8.41
N MET A 384 1.24 -2.10 -9.69
CA MET A 384 2.08 -1.18 -10.44
C MET A 384 1.67 0.29 -10.32
N GLY A 385 0.39 0.58 -10.03
CA GLY A 385 -0.16 1.94 -10.09
C GLY A 385 0.19 2.69 -11.38
N HIS A 386 0.47 3.99 -11.26
CA HIS A 386 0.79 4.88 -12.38
C HIS A 386 2.15 4.64 -13.04
N LEU A 387 3.02 3.76 -12.50
CA LEU A 387 4.22 3.34 -13.23
C LEU A 387 3.87 2.68 -14.58
N ALA A 388 2.69 2.04 -14.67
CA ALA A 388 2.16 1.54 -15.94
C ALA A 388 1.88 2.67 -16.95
N ASP A 389 1.29 3.79 -16.52
CA ASP A 389 1.08 4.97 -17.36
C ASP A 389 2.43 5.59 -17.78
N MET A 390 3.38 5.69 -16.85
CA MET A 390 4.69 6.30 -17.10
C MET A 390 5.51 5.53 -18.14
N PHE A 391 5.51 4.19 -18.11
CA PHE A 391 6.15 3.39 -19.17
C PHE A 391 5.50 3.65 -20.54
N VAL A 392 4.17 3.59 -20.61
CA VAL A 392 3.41 3.74 -21.87
C VAL A 392 3.65 5.08 -22.54
N LYS A 393 3.71 6.16 -21.76
CA LYS A 393 4.01 7.52 -22.26
C LYS A 393 5.50 7.79 -22.50
N GLY A 394 6.40 6.95 -21.99
CA GLY A 394 7.85 7.19 -21.99
C GLY A 394 8.32 8.19 -20.91
N GLU A 395 7.50 8.47 -19.89
CA GLU A 395 7.88 9.27 -18.71
C GLU A 395 8.86 8.50 -17.80
N ALA A 396 8.88 7.17 -17.86
CA ALA A 396 9.85 6.30 -17.18
C ALA A 396 10.48 5.28 -18.15
N PRO A 397 11.81 5.06 -18.13
CA PRO A 397 12.44 3.88 -18.68
C PRO A 397 12.30 2.69 -17.71
N LEU A 398 12.34 1.46 -18.23
CA LEU A 398 12.67 0.27 -17.45
C LEU A 398 14.20 0.13 -17.44
N LEU A 399 14.80 0.05 -16.24
CA LEU A 399 16.25 0.02 -16.02
C LEU A 399 16.79 -1.39 -15.75
#